data_AF-A0A136PMU3-F1
#
_entry.id   AF-A0A136PMU3-F1
#
_cell.length_a   1.000
_cell.length_b   1.000
_cell.length_c   1.000
_cell.angle_alpha   90.00
_cell.angle_beta   90.00
_cell.angle_gamma   90.00
#
_symmetry.space_group_name_H-M   'P 1'
#
loop_
_entity.id
_entity.type
_entity.pdbx_description
1 polymer ?
#
loop_
_entity_poly.entity_id
_entity_poly.type
_entity_poly.pdbx_seq_one_letter_code
_entity_poly.pdbx_strand_id
1 'polypeptide(L)'
;MTVGPADRALPVALGPGVPVQRAAALDPAGELEVARRLADDADRHAQQAERYAHQPVLLPGWTPLARALAVYTGCAAIGVLMMLGLVLGNGIGLVDGFTLGAWMCAGLPALSFFGGYLILGRWGKPVLVAGTPPRYVHVGFLVCFLLVPIAYCAYLVLIRTFR
;
A
#
# COMPACT_ATOMS: atom_id res chain seq x y z
N MET A 1 -29.71 30.21 -47.20
CA MET A 1 -28.73 30.33 -46.10
C MET A 1 -27.75 29.18 -46.25
N THR A 2 -26.71 29.30 -47.09
CA THR A 2 -25.35 29.84 -46.80
C THR A 2 -24.48 28.93 -45.91
N VAL A 3 -23.59 28.19 -46.58
CA VAL A 3 -22.16 27.89 -46.28
C VAL A 3 -21.74 27.42 -44.86
N GLY A 4 -21.26 26.15 -44.80
CA GLY A 4 -19.94 25.76 -44.27
C GLY A 4 -19.79 25.35 -42.80
N PRO A 5 -19.39 24.10 -42.49
CA PRO A 5 -18.72 23.81 -41.23
C PRO A 5 -17.28 24.34 -41.29
N ALA A 6 -16.99 25.29 -40.39
CA ALA A 6 -15.67 25.88 -40.23
C ALA A 6 -14.65 24.84 -39.75
N ASP A 7 -13.74 24.52 -40.65
CA ASP A 7 -12.42 23.93 -40.40
C ASP A 7 -11.69 24.73 -39.31
N ARG A 8 -11.42 24.11 -38.17
CA ARG A 8 -10.39 24.58 -37.22
C ARG A 8 -9.23 23.60 -37.25
N ALA A 9 -8.51 23.60 -38.37
CA ALA A 9 -7.15 23.11 -38.43
C ALA A 9 -6.25 24.11 -37.66
N LEU A 10 -5.65 23.67 -36.56
CA LEU A 10 -4.54 24.35 -35.92
C LEU A 10 -3.35 24.37 -36.90
N PRO A 11 -2.74 25.54 -37.17
CA PRO A 11 -1.59 25.62 -38.06
C PRO A 11 -0.37 24.99 -37.38
N VAL A 12 -0.03 23.77 -37.75
CA VAL A 12 1.31 23.22 -37.48
C VAL A 12 2.28 24.00 -38.38
N ALA A 13 3.05 24.88 -37.76
CA ALA A 13 4.15 25.57 -38.41
C ALA A 13 5.18 24.55 -38.89
N LEU A 14 5.15 24.24 -40.19
CA LEU A 14 6.24 23.55 -40.89
C LEU A 14 7.43 24.51 -40.99
N GLY A 15 8.41 24.32 -40.13
CA GLY A 15 9.70 25.00 -40.24
C GLY A 15 10.39 24.63 -41.57
N PRO A 16 11.10 25.58 -42.22
CA PRO A 16 11.80 25.32 -43.48
C PRO A 16 13.11 24.59 -43.16
N GLY A 17 13.10 23.26 -43.24
CA GLY A 17 14.32 22.51 -42.97
C GLY A 17 14.25 21.00 -42.93
N VAL A 18 13.18 20.36 -43.44
CA VAL A 18 13.24 18.91 -43.70
C VAL A 18 13.89 18.74 -45.07
N PRO A 19 15.13 18.22 -45.17
CA PRO A 19 15.62 17.82 -46.47
C PRO A 19 14.67 16.75 -46.99
N VAL A 20 14.19 16.96 -48.21
CA VAL A 20 13.59 15.95 -49.07
C VAL A 20 14.65 14.85 -49.26
N GLN A 21 14.77 13.97 -48.27
CA GLN A 21 15.41 12.68 -48.42
C GLN A 21 14.40 11.87 -49.22
N ARG A 22 14.58 11.95 -50.54
CA ARG A 22 13.93 11.20 -51.59
C ARG A 22 13.57 9.81 -51.10
N ALA A 23 12.42 9.32 -51.53
CA ALA A 23 12.08 7.92 -51.62
C ALA A 23 13.22 7.12 -52.27
N ALA A 24 14.25 6.78 -51.49
CA ALA A 24 14.98 5.54 -51.68
C ALA A 24 13.92 4.48 -51.48
N ALA A 25 13.75 3.58 -52.46
CA ALA A 25 12.76 2.51 -52.43
C ALA A 25 12.59 2.00 -51.00
N LEU A 26 11.52 2.45 -50.33
CA LEU A 26 11.18 1.98 -48.99
C LEU A 26 10.86 0.52 -49.23
N ASP A 27 11.75 -0.38 -48.81
CA ASP A 27 11.45 -1.79 -48.80
C ASP A 27 10.27 -1.97 -47.83
N PRO A 28 9.05 -2.21 -48.34
CA PRO A 28 7.89 -2.30 -47.47
C PRO A 28 8.03 -3.45 -46.48
N ALA A 29 8.80 -4.48 -46.84
CA ALA A 29 9.13 -5.59 -45.94
C ALA A 29 10.03 -5.13 -44.79
N GLY A 30 11.01 -4.25 -45.06
CA GLY A 30 11.89 -3.66 -44.06
C GLY A 30 11.16 -2.80 -43.03
N GLU A 31 10.24 -1.95 -43.47
CA GLU A 31 9.43 -1.12 -42.56
C GLU A 31 8.44 -1.95 -41.72
N LEU A 32 7.83 -2.98 -42.32
CA LEU A 32 6.98 -3.95 -41.61
C LEU A 32 7.77 -4.72 -40.54
N GLU A 33 9.01 -5.11 -40.85
CA GLU A 33 9.89 -5.79 -39.90
C GLU A 33 10.28 -4.90 -38.73
N VAL A 34 10.55 -3.60 -38.97
CA VAL A 34 10.78 -2.62 -37.91
C VAL A 34 9.54 -2.43 -37.05
N ALA A 35 8.36 -2.28 -37.66
CA ALA A 35 7.10 -2.16 -36.94
C ALA A 35 6.80 -3.41 -36.09
N ARG A 36 7.10 -4.61 -36.60
CA ARG A 36 6.95 -5.87 -35.88
C ARG A 36 7.88 -5.95 -34.67
N ARG A 37 9.15 -5.57 -34.82
CA ARG A 37 10.10 -5.54 -33.71
C ARG A 37 9.68 -4.56 -32.61
N LEU A 38 9.18 -3.39 -32.99
CA LEU A 38 8.67 -2.41 -32.04
C LEU A 38 7.42 -2.91 -31.30
N ALA A 39 6.53 -3.63 -31.99
CA ALA A 39 5.39 -4.28 -31.37
C ALA A 39 5.84 -5.37 -30.37
N ASP A 40 6.81 -6.22 -30.76
CA ASP A 40 7.35 -7.26 -29.88
C ASP A 40 8.10 -6.68 -28.66
N ASP A 41 8.77 -5.54 -28.80
CA ASP A 41 9.37 -4.79 -27.69
C ASP A 41 8.29 -4.23 -26.76
N ALA A 42 7.23 -3.63 -27.32
CA ALA A 42 6.12 -3.10 -26.54
C ALA A 42 5.40 -4.19 -25.75
N ASP A 43 5.16 -5.36 -26.35
CA ASP A 43 4.56 -6.51 -25.67
C ASP A 43 5.43 -7.04 -24.54
N ARG A 44 6.76 -7.10 -24.75
CA ARG A 44 7.71 -7.47 -23.68
C ARG A 44 7.66 -6.50 -22.51
N HIS A 45 7.59 -5.20 -22.77
CA HIS A 45 7.47 -4.18 -21.73
C HIS A 45 6.10 -4.24 -21.03
N ALA A 46 5.02 -4.49 -21.76
CA ALA A 46 3.69 -4.69 -21.19
C ALA A 46 3.65 -5.89 -20.24
N GLN A 47 4.22 -7.04 -20.64
CA GLN A 47 4.31 -8.22 -19.78
C GLN A 47 5.15 -7.98 -18.52
N GLN A 48 6.22 -7.18 -18.61
CA GLN A 48 7.00 -6.77 -17.44
C GLN A 48 6.16 -5.88 -16.51
N ALA A 49 5.44 -4.90 -17.05
CA ALA A 49 4.57 -4.02 -16.29
C ALA A 49 3.44 -4.79 -15.59
N GLU A 50 2.82 -5.76 -16.25
CA GLU A 50 1.80 -6.64 -15.66
C GLU A 50 2.37 -7.45 -14.49
N ARG A 51 3.56 -8.02 -14.63
CA ARG A 51 4.23 -8.77 -13.54
C ARG A 51 4.46 -7.92 -12.30
N TYR A 52 4.88 -6.67 -12.47
CA TYR A 52 5.03 -5.74 -11.34
C TYR A 52 3.69 -5.32 -10.75
N ALA A 53 2.67 -5.15 -11.57
CA ALA A 53 1.35 -4.72 -11.14
C ALA A 53 0.57 -5.80 -10.37
N HIS A 54 0.89 -7.08 -10.59
CA HIS A 54 0.37 -8.19 -9.80
C HIS A 54 1.08 -8.40 -8.46
N GLN A 55 2.27 -7.80 -8.26
CA GLN A 55 3.00 -7.95 -7.00
C GLN A 55 2.58 -6.88 -5.97
N PRO A 56 2.21 -7.28 -4.75
CA PRO A 56 1.81 -6.33 -3.72
C PRO A 56 3.04 -5.72 -3.04
N VAL A 57 3.12 -4.38 -3.02
CA VAL A 57 4.28 -3.54 -2.62
C VAL A 57 4.93 -3.92 -1.27
N LEU A 58 4.13 -4.31 -0.27
CA LEU A 58 4.61 -4.50 1.10
C LEU A 58 5.06 -5.95 1.43
N LEU A 59 6.31 -6.38 1.19
CA LEU A 59 6.82 -7.78 1.41
C LEU A 59 6.41 -8.78 0.31
N PRO A 60 6.80 -8.55 -0.96
CA PRO A 60 6.27 -9.26 -2.14
C PRO A 60 6.43 -10.80 -2.12
N GLY A 61 7.39 -11.35 -1.37
CA GLY A 61 7.59 -12.80 -1.23
C GLY A 61 6.81 -13.49 -0.10
N TRP A 62 6.08 -12.74 0.73
CA TRP A 62 5.42 -13.27 1.93
C TRP A 62 3.94 -13.59 1.65
N THR A 63 3.42 -14.63 2.31
CA THR A 63 2.00 -14.96 2.24
C THR A 63 1.15 -13.81 2.79
N PRO A 64 -0.09 -13.59 2.28
CA PRO A 64 -0.96 -12.52 2.75
C PRO A 64 -1.21 -12.54 4.27
N LEU A 65 -1.27 -13.75 4.84
CA LEU A 65 -1.45 -13.96 6.27
C LEU A 65 -0.20 -13.57 7.07
N ALA A 66 1.00 -13.96 6.63
CA ALA A 66 2.24 -13.60 7.30
C ALA A 66 2.47 -12.07 7.32
N ARG A 67 2.12 -11.40 6.20
CA ARG A 67 2.16 -9.94 6.09
C ARG A 67 1.18 -9.27 7.06
N ALA A 68 -0.06 -9.77 7.13
CA ALA A 68 -1.06 -9.26 8.05
C ALA A 68 -0.62 -9.40 9.51
N LEU A 69 -0.10 -10.58 9.89
CA LEU A 69 0.42 -10.82 11.23
C LEU A 69 1.58 -9.87 11.57
N ALA A 70 2.56 -9.70 10.68
CA ALA A 70 3.69 -8.79 10.91
C ALA A 70 3.24 -7.34 11.16
N VAL A 71 2.28 -6.84 10.39
CA VAL A 71 1.78 -5.47 10.57
C VAL A 71 0.94 -5.33 11.82
N TYR A 72 0.00 -6.24 12.08
CA TYR A 72 -0.84 -6.17 13.28
C TYR A 72 -0.03 -6.35 14.57
N THR A 73 0.97 -7.23 14.58
CA THR A 73 1.88 -7.39 15.72
C THR A 73 2.76 -6.16 15.93
N GLY A 74 3.29 -5.56 14.86
CA GLY A 74 4.03 -4.30 14.93
C GLY A 74 3.19 -3.15 15.49
N CYS A 75 1.95 -2.98 15.00
CA CYS A 75 1.03 -1.98 15.54
C CYS A 75 0.67 -2.26 17.00
N ALA A 76 0.40 -3.52 17.37
CA ALA A 76 0.10 -3.88 18.75
C ALA A 76 1.30 -3.61 19.67
N ALA A 77 2.54 -3.84 19.22
CA ALA A 77 3.74 -3.50 19.98
C ALA A 77 3.84 -1.99 20.27
N ILE A 78 3.53 -1.14 19.30
CA ILE A 78 3.46 0.33 19.52
C ILE A 78 2.37 0.66 20.55
N GLY A 79 1.20 0.03 20.46
CA GLY A 79 0.13 0.16 21.44
C GLY A 79 0.58 -0.22 22.86
N VAL A 80 1.35 -1.29 23.01
CA VAL A 80 1.95 -1.71 24.29
C VAL A 80 2.96 -0.69 24.80
N LEU A 81 3.78 -0.08 23.93
CA LEU A 81 4.71 0.98 24.35
C LEU A 81 3.95 2.22 24.87
N MET A 82 2.87 2.63 24.20
CA MET A 82 2.01 3.71 24.69
C MET A 82 1.35 3.34 26.02
N MET A 83 0.92 2.09 26.18
CA MET A 83 0.37 1.56 27.43
C MET A 83 1.37 1.70 28.60
N LEU A 84 2.64 1.34 28.39
CA LEU A 84 3.69 1.50 29.39
C LEU A 84 3.90 2.98 29.77
N GLY A 85 3.84 3.89 28.79
CA GLY A 85 3.88 5.33 29.04
C GLY A 85 2.72 5.82 29.92
N LEU A 86 1.51 5.35 29.65
CA LEU A 86 0.31 5.65 30.46
C LEU A 86 0.44 5.12 31.89
N VAL A 87 0.97 3.91 32.08
CA VAL A 87 1.25 3.34 33.41
C VAL A 87 2.24 4.21 34.18
N LEU A 88 3.31 4.64 33.51
CA LEU A 88 4.31 5.55 34.11
C LEU A 88 3.67 6.88 34.50
N GLY A 89 2.83 7.44 33.64
CA GLY A 89 2.08 8.67 33.89
C GLY A 89 1.12 8.56 35.08
N ASN A 90 0.41 7.43 35.20
CA ASN A 90 -0.44 7.17 36.36
C ASN A 90 0.38 7.05 37.66
N GLY A 91 1.57 6.45 37.59
CA GLY A 91 2.48 6.33 38.74
C GLY A 91 2.96 7.67 39.32
N ILE A 92 3.00 8.72 38.50
CA ILE A 92 3.38 10.09 38.89
C ILE A 92 2.19 11.05 38.99
N GLY A 93 0.95 10.55 38.92
CA GLY A 93 -0.28 11.34 39.07
C GLY A 93 -0.69 12.17 37.86
N LEU A 94 -0.09 11.93 36.69
CA LEU A 94 -0.41 12.63 35.43
C LEU A 94 -1.64 12.06 34.69
N VAL A 95 -2.03 10.81 35.00
CA VAL A 95 -3.15 10.10 34.38
C VAL A 95 -3.96 9.42 35.47
N ASP A 96 -5.26 9.67 35.52
CA ASP A 96 -6.15 8.99 36.47
C ASP A 96 -6.35 7.52 36.08
N GLY A 97 -6.57 6.66 37.07
CA GLY A 97 -6.79 5.23 36.87
C GLY A 97 -7.97 4.90 35.95
N PHE A 98 -9.02 5.75 35.92
CA PHE A 98 -10.14 5.60 34.99
C PHE A 98 -9.70 5.81 33.54
N THR A 99 -8.95 6.88 33.29
CA THR A 99 -8.38 7.19 31.98
C THR A 99 -7.45 6.07 31.53
N LEU A 100 -6.58 5.59 32.44
CA LEU A 100 -5.70 4.45 32.18
C LEU A 100 -6.50 3.20 31.76
N GLY A 101 -7.55 2.85 32.52
CA GLY A 101 -8.40 1.70 32.24
C GLY A 101 -9.14 1.81 30.91
N ALA A 102 -9.71 2.98 30.60
CA ALA A 102 -10.41 3.22 29.34
C ALA A 102 -9.47 3.10 28.12
N TRP A 103 -8.26 3.65 28.23
CA TRP A 103 -7.25 3.55 27.18
C TRP A 103 -6.72 2.13 27.01
N MET A 104 -6.52 1.36 28.09
CA MET A 104 -6.09 -0.03 28.00
C MET A 104 -7.15 -0.94 27.37
N CYS A 105 -8.42 -0.79 27.77
CA CYS A 105 -9.47 -1.72 27.38
C CYS A 105 -10.04 -1.43 25.98
N ALA A 106 -10.03 -0.17 25.54
CA ALA A 106 -10.66 0.22 24.28
C ALA A 106 -9.74 1.06 23.39
N GLY A 107 -9.14 2.14 23.93
CA GLY A 107 -8.42 3.12 23.12
C GLY A 107 -7.21 2.56 22.38
N LEU A 108 -6.29 1.92 23.08
CA LEU A 108 -5.04 1.38 22.54
C LEU A 108 -5.26 0.17 21.61
N PRO A 109 -6.12 -0.82 21.96
CA PRO A 109 -6.48 -1.90 21.04
C PRO A 109 -7.10 -1.38 19.75
N ALA A 110 -8.03 -0.41 19.85
CA ALA A 110 -8.68 0.19 18.69
C ALA A 110 -7.68 0.94 17.80
N LEU A 111 -6.84 1.82 18.35
CA LEU A 111 -5.82 2.54 17.58
C LEU A 111 -4.86 1.60 16.87
N SER A 112 -4.38 0.57 17.57
CA SER A 112 -3.46 -0.43 17.00
C SER A 112 -4.12 -1.19 15.84
N PHE A 113 -5.39 -1.57 16.03
CA PHE A 113 -6.18 -2.25 15.01
C PHE A 113 -6.42 -1.38 13.78
N PHE A 114 -6.89 -0.14 13.95
CA PHE A 114 -7.15 0.78 12.85
C PHE A 114 -5.88 1.17 12.11
N GLY A 115 -4.77 1.38 12.83
CA GLY A 115 -3.45 1.61 12.24
C GLY A 115 -3.03 0.47 11.33
N GLY A 116 -3.05 -0.77 11.84
CA GLY A 116 -2.71 -1.96 11.04
C GLY A 116 -3.64 -2.17 9.86
N TYR A 117 -4.95 -1.93 10.04
CA TYR A 117 -5.96 -2.01 8.99
C TYR A 117 -5.71 -1.00 7.86
N LEU A 118 -5.37 0.25 8.19
CA LEU A 118 -5.07 1.29 7.20
C LEU A 118 -3.76 1.00 6.44
N ILE A 119 -2.73 0.53 7.15
CA ILE A 119 -1.45 0.13 6.54
C ILE A 119 -1.67 -0.99 5.51
N LEU A 120 -2.43 -2.03 5.87
CA LEU A 120 -2.79 -3.12 4.96
C LEU A 120 -3.68 -2.65 3.81
N GLY A 121 -4.65 -1.77 4.09
CA GLY A 121 -5.56 -1.25 3.07
C GLY A 121 -4.85 -0.41 2.01
N ARG A 122 -3.81 0.33 2.42
CA ARG A 122 -3.06 1.26 1.55
C ARG A 122 -1.90 0.59 0.80
N TRP A 123 -1.19 -0.35 1.42
CA TRP A 123 0.04 -0.96 0.87
C TRP A 123 -0.02 -2.48 0.70
N GLY A 124 -1.07 -3.14 1.20
CA GLY A 124 -1.26 -4.60 1.06
C GLY A 124 -2.06 -5.02 -0.17
N LYS A 125 -2.64 -4.08 -0.93
CA LYS A 125 -3.42 -4.37 -2.13
C LYS A 125 -2.54 -4.43 -3.38
N PRO A 126 -2.58 -5.51 -4.18
CA PRO A 126 -2.03 -5.49 -5.53
C PRO A 126 -2.88 -4.57 -6.43
N VAL A 127 -2.22 -3.86 -7.35
CA VAL A 127 -2.84 -2.79 -8.16
C VAL A 127 -3.84 -3.35 -9.18
N LEU A 128 -3.62 -4.58 -9.66
CA LEU A 128 -4.40 -5.21 -10.75
C LEU A 128 -5.03 -6.57 -10.39
N VAL A 129 -5.49 -6.79 -9.16
CA VAL A 129 -6.32 -7.99 -8.87
C VAL A 129 -7.80 -7.63 -8.98
N ALA A 130 -8.49 -8.29 -9.92
CA ALA A 130 -9.94 -8.33 -10.02
C ALA A 130 -10.51 -9.16 -8.85
N GLY A 131 -10.66 -8.52 -7.68
CA GLY A 131 -11.24 -9.15 -6.50
C GLY A 131 -10.91 -8.41 -5.22
N THR A 132 -11.79 -8.48 -4.22
CA THR A 132 -11.50 -7.99 -2.88
C THR A 132 -10.47 -8.92 -2.22
N PRO A 133 -9.23 -8.47 -1.95
CA PRO A 133 -8.26 -9.31 -1.26
C PRO A 133 -8.80 -9.70 0.12
N PRO A 134 -8.51 -10.92 0.61
CA PRO A 134 -9.03 -11.41 1.88
C PRO A 134 -8.63 -10.46 2.99
N ARG A 135 -9.63 -9.81 3.61
CA ARG A 135 -9.40 -8.89 4.72
C ARG A 135 -9.32 -9.71 6.00
N TYR A 136 -8.13 -9.83 6.57
CA TYR A 136 -7.87 -10.51 7.85
C TYR A 136 -8.30 -9.67 9.06
N VAL A 137 -9.50 -9.10 9.01
CA VAL A 137 -10.06 -8.19 10.03
C VAL A 137 -10.16 -8.87 11.38
N HIS A 138 -10.68 -10.11 11.41
CA HIS A 138 -10.82 -10.88 12.64
C HIS A 138 -9.47 -11.20 13.29
N VAL A 139 -8.43 -11.47 12.48
CA VAL A 139 -7.08 -11.74 12.98
C VAL A 139 -6.49 -10.48 13.61
N GLY A 140 -6.62 -9.32 12.95
CA GLY A 140 -6.17 -8.04 13.52
C GLY A 140 -6.90 -7.70 14.81
N PHE A 141 -8.22 -7.90 14.87
CA PHE A 141 -9.02 -7.69 16.07
C PHE A 141 -8.50 -8.57 17.22
N LEU A 142 -8.36 -9.88 16.97
CA LEU A 142 -7.84 -10.82 17.96
C LEU A 142 -6.43 -10.44 18.43
N VAL A 143 -5.50 -10.15 17.52
CA VAL A 143 -4.13 -9.79 17.90
C VAL A 143 -4.10 -8.52 18.74
N CYS A 144 -4.78 -7.45 18.31
CA CYS A 144 -4.72 -6.17 19.02
C CYS A 144 -5.48 -6.21 20.36
N PHE A 145 -6.64 -6.86 20.43
CA PHE A 145 -7.43 -6.94 21.67
C PHE A 145 -6.91 -7.99 22.65
N LEU A 146 -6.15 -9.00 22.22
CA LEU A 146 -5.58 -10.00 23.13
C LEU A 146 -4.17 -9.60 23.60
N LEU A 147 -3.33 -9.07 22.71
CA LEU A 147 -1.93 -8.77 23.03
C LEU A 147 -1.78 -7.66 24.06
N VAL A 148 -2.60 -6.60 23.99
CA VAL A 148 -2.54 -5.46 24.92
C VAL A 148 -2.87 -5.89 26.37
N PRO A 149 -4.00 -6.56 26.67
CA PRO A 149 -4.28 -7.02 28.03
C PRO A 149 -3.31 -8.12 28.49
N ILE A 150 -2.87 -9.02 27.61
CA ILE A 150 -1.85 -10.01 27.96
C ILE A 150 -0.54 -9.33 28.35
N ALA A 151 -0.10 -8.32 27.60
CA ALA A 151 1.11 -7.56 27.90
C ALA A 151 1.01 -6.85 29.24
N TYR A 152 -0.16 -6.30 29.58
CA TYR A 152 -0.38 -5.70 30.90
C TYR A 152 -0.32 -6.73 32.03
N CYS A 153 -1.01 -7.87 31.88
CA CYS A 153 -0.94 -8.95 32.86
C CYS A 153 0.50 -9.45 33.04
N ALA A 154 1.25 -9.63 31.95
CA ALA A 154 2.65 -10.01 31.98
C ALA A 154 3.50 -8.96 32.72
N TYR A 155 3.28 -7.67 32.46
CA TYR A 155 3.96 -6.57 33.15
C TYR A 155 3.67 -6.57 34.66
N LEU A 156 2.42 -6.77 35.08
CA LEU A 156 2.04 -6.87 36.50
C LEU A 156 2.69 -8.07 37.18
N VAL A 157 2.68 -9.24 36.54
CA VAL A 157 3.35 -10.44 37.05
C VAL A 157 4.85 -10.17 37.20
N LEU A 158 5.48 -9.59 36.18
CA LEU A 158 6.90 -9.28 36.18
C LEU A 158 7.29 -8.34 37.33
N ILE A 159 6.55 -7.24 37.51
CA ILE A 159 6.77 -6.33 38.66
C ILE A 159 6.58 -7.06 39.98
N ARG A 160 5.55 -7.91 40.09
CA ARG A 160 5.26 -8.62 41.33
C ARG A 160 6.28 -9.70 41.66
N THR A 161 6.97 -10.26 40.66
CA THR A 161 8.07 -11.21 40.87
C THR A 161 9.41 -10.54 41.18
N PHE A 162 9.61 -9.30 40.73
CA PHE A 162 10.86 -8.54 40.93
C PHE A 162 10.80 -7.53 42.09
N ARG A 163 9.63 -7.36 42.73
CA ARG A 163 9.45 -6.60 43.98
C ARG A 163 9.50 -7.53 45.19
#